data_AF-A0A7Y2E1L7-F1
#
_entry.id   AF-A0A7Y2E1L7-F1
#
_cell.length_a   1.000
_cell.length_b   1.000
_cell.length_c   1.000
_cell.angle_alpha   90.00
_cell.angle_beta   90.00
_cell.angle_gamma   90.00
#
_symmetry.space_group_name_H-M   'P 1'
#
loop_
_entity.id
_entity.type
_entity.pdbx_description
1 polymer ?
#
loop_
_entity_poly.entity_id
_entity_poly.type
_entity_poly.pdbx_seq_one_letter_code
_entity_poly.pdbx_strand_id
1 'polypeptide(L)'
;GYHELRHRRVYDRIWIEYHLIFSDDTSLQTSHDISHRIEDQVDHLFRKDEVIITAHLEPESHEPQFASTRDEHERSPLPSREVGP
;
A
#
# COMPACT_ATOMS: atom_id res chain seq x y z
N GLY A 1 -15.31 -1.84 1.19
CA GLY A 1 -14.74 -1.08 0.05
C GLY A 1 -13.23 -1.01 0.19
N TYR A 2 -12.52 -0.24 -0.64
CA TYR A 2 -11.09 0.02 -0.45
C TYR A 2 -10.72 1.45 -0.87
N HIS A 3 -9.64 1.98 -0.31
CA HIS A 3 -9.05 3.27 -0.70
C HIS A 3 -7.53 3.27 -0.47
N GLU A 4 -6.87 4.36 -0.88
CA GLU A 4 -5.42 4.60 -0.72
C GLU A 4 -4.53 3.39 -1.10
N LEU A 5 -4.81 2.74 -2.24
CA LEU A 5 -3.93 1.69 -2.77
C LEU A 5 -2.63 2.33 -3.28
N ARG A 6 -1.52 1.97 -2.64
CA ARG A 6 -0.17 2.42 -2.98
C ARG A 6 0.69 1.22 -3.26
N HIS A 7 1.65 1.41 -4.17
CA HIS A 7 2.67 0.40 -4.40
C HIS A 7 4.03 1.04 -4.64
N ARG A 8 5.09 0.30 -4.31
CA ARG A 8 6.47 0.65 -4.62
C ARG A 8 7.19 -0.58 -5.13
N ARG A 9 8.03 -0.41 -6.15
CA ARG A 9 8.92 -1.48 -6.63
C ARG A 9 10.37 -1.07 -6.39
N VAL A 10 11.16 -1.98 -5.83
CA VAL A 10 12.60 -1.82 -5.64
C VAL A 10 13.25 -3.16 -6.00
N TYR A 11 13.98 -3.18 -7.11
CA TYR A 11 14.53 -4.41 -7.72
C TYR A 11 13.43 -5.46 -8.01
N ASP A 12 13.55 -6.62 -7.36
CA ASP A 12 12.68 -7.80 -7.43
C ASP A 12 11.61 -7.82 -6.32
N ARG A 13 11.50 -6.73 -5.55
CA ARG A 13 10.53 -6.59 -4.47
C ARG A 13 9.43 -5.59 -4.81
N ILE A 14 8.20 -5.95 -4.44
CA ILE A 14 7.02 -5.09 -4.55
C ILE A 14 6.43 -4.91 -3.15
N TRP A 15 6.23 -3.67 -2.74
CA TRP A 15 5.47 -3.31 -1.56
C TRP A 15 4.10 -2.84 -2.01
N ILE A 16 3.05 -3.40 -1.42
CA ILE A 16 1.66 -3.04 -1.68
C ILE A 16 1.01 -2.68 -0.35
N GLU A 17 0.41 -1.49 -0.28
CA GLU A 17 -0.30 -1.00 0.88
C GLU A 17 -1.69 -0.54 0.45
N TYR A 18 -2.72 -0.87 1.22
CA TYR A 18 -4.09 -0.42 0.95
C TYR A 18 -4.96 -0.43 2.20
N HIS A 19 -6.08 0.29 2.13
CA HIS A 19 -7.06 0.36 3.19
C HIS A 19 -8.31 -0.41 2.77
N LEU A 20 -8.81 -1.27 3.65
CA LEU A 20 -10.07 -2.00 3.50
C LEU A 20 -11.11 -1.40 4.44
N ILE A 21 -12.25 -1.00 3.86
CA ILE A 21 -13.39 -0.47 4.61
C ILE A 21 -14.37 -1.60 4.92
N PHE A 22 -14.69 -1.78 6.19
CA PHE A 22 -15.67 -2.73 6.72
C PHE A 22 -16.81 -2.00 7.42
N SER A 23 -18.01 -2.57 7.38
CA SER A 23 -19.13 -2.08 8.20
C SER A 23 -18.75 -2.13 9.69
N ASP A 24 -19.22 -1.15 10.46
CA ASP A 24 -18.96 -1.02 11.91
C ASP A 24 -19.38 -2.27 12.71
N ASP A 25 -20.34 -3.05 12.21
CA ASP A 25 -20.83 -4.28 12.83
C ASP A 25 -19.94 -5.50 12.51
N THR A 26 -18.95 -5.36 11.63
CA THR A 26 -18.05 -6.46 11.25
C THR A 26 -17.10 -6.76 12.40
N SER A 27 -17.09 -8.02 12.86
CA SER A 27 -16.13 -8.42 13.90
C SER A 27 -14.70 -8.33 13.41
N LEU A 28 -13.77 -7.99 14.33
CA LEU A 28 -12.33 -7.95 14.02
C LEU A 28 -11.83 -9.25 13.39
N GLN A 29 -12.30 -10.41 13.88
CA GLN A 29 -11.94 -11.71 13.33
C GLN A 29 -12.38 -11.83 11.87
N THR A 30 -13.64 -11.48 11.57
CA THR A 30 -14.17 -11.54 10.21
C THR A 30 -13.43 -10.59 9.27
N SER A 31 -13.15 -9.36 9.70
CA SER A 31 -12.37 -8.41 8.89
C SER A 31 -10.96 -8.89 8.64
N HIS A 32 -10.32 -9.51 9.64
CA HIS A 32 -8.99 -10.10 9.51
C HIS A 32 -8.99 -11.26 8.52
N ASP A 33 -9.95 -12.18 8.61
CA ASP A 33 -10.05 -13.34 7.71
C ASP A 33 -10.27 -12.90 6.25
N ILE A 34 -11.08 -11.85 6.04
CA ILE A 34 -11.29 -11.26 4.72
C ILE A 34 -10.00 -10.62 4.20
N SER A 35 -9.31 -9.84 5.04
CA SER A 35 -8.04 -9.21 4.69
C SER A 35 -7.02 -10.25 4.25
N HIS A 36 -6.87 -11.31 5.03
CA HIS A 36 -5.92 -12.37 4.75
C HIS A 36 -6.20 -13.07 3.41
N ARG A 37 -7.48 -13.32 3.11
CA ARG A 37 -7.87 -13.90 1.82
C ARG A 37 -7.54 -12.98 0.64
N ILE A 38 -7.67 -11.67 0.82
CA ILE A 38 -7.32 -10.69 -0.22
C ILE A 38 -5.80 -10.66 -0.41
N GLU A 39 -5.03 -10.66 0.68
CA GLU A 39 -3.56 -10.72 0.64
C GLU A 39 -3.08 -11.96 -0.13
N ASP A 40 -3.61 -13.15 0.17
CA ASP A 40 -3.30 -14.39 -0.54
C ASP A 40 -3.60 -14.27 -2.04
N GLN A 41 -4.75 -13.70 -2.39
CA GLN A 41 -5.14 -13.50 -3.78
C GLN A 41 -4.21 -12.53 -4.51
N VAL A 42 -3.79 -11.45 -3.85
CA VAL A 42 -2.86 -10.47 -4.41
C VAL A 42 -1.47 -11.08 -4.57
N ASP A 43 -0.95 -11.78 -3.56
CA ASP A 43 0.34 -12.47 -3.61
C ASP A 43 0.42 -13.43 -4.82
N HIS A 44 -0.63 -14.21 -5.05
CA HIS A 44 -0.70 -15.17 -6.16
C HIS A 44 -0.60 -14.55 -7.56
N LEU A 45 -0.79 -13.23 -7.71
CA LEU A 45 -0.62 -12.51 -8.97
C LEU A 45 0.85 -12.26 -9.32
N PHE A 46 1.76 -12.29 -8.33
CA PHE A 46 3.14 -11.85 -8.47
C PHE A 46 4.16 -12.97 -8.26
N ARG A 47 3.90 -14.15 -8.85
CA ARG A 47 4.69 -15.39 -8.65
C ARG A 47 6.20 -15.34 -8.92
N LYS A 48 6.72 -14.23 -9.46
CA LYS A 48 8.14 -14.03 -9.82
C LYS A 48 8.85 -13.01 -8.95
N ASP A 49 8.10 -12.17 -8.25
CA ASP A 49 8.61 -11.06 -7.44
C ASP A 49 8.34 -11.38 -5.96
N GLU A 50 9.20 -10.91 -5.06
CA GLU A 50 8.92 -10.96 -3.62
C GLU A 50 7.94 -9.83 -3.29
N VAL A 51 6.72 -10.19 -2.85
CA VAL A 51 5.69 -9.19 -2.54
C VAL A 51 5.47 -9.09 -1.04
N ILE A 52 5.46 -7.85 -0.55
CA ILE A 52 5.18 -7.50 0.83
C ILE A 52 3.87 -6.71 0.81
N ILE A 53 2.84 -7.29 1.41
CA ILE A 53 1.49 -6.73 1.40
C ILE A 53 1.15 -6.26 2.81
N THR A 54 0.56 -5.07 2.94
CA THR A 54 0.07 -4.54 4.20
C THR A 54 -1.32 -3.95 3.99
N ALA A 55 -2.32 -4.51 4.68
CA ALA A 55 -3.68 -4.01 4.67
C ALA A 55 -4.01 -3.30 5.98
N HIS A 56 -4.59 -2.11 5.89
CA HIS A 56 -5.18 -1.40 7.03
C HIS A 56 -6.69 -1.65 7.05
N LEU A 57 -7.21 -2.14 8.16
CA LEU A 57 -8.63 -2.46 8.33
C LEU A 57 -9.31 -1.27 9.01
N GLU A 58 -10.25 -0.64 8.32
CA GLU A 58 -10.96 0.53 8.79
C GLU A 58 -12.47 0.28 8.87
N PRO A 59 -13.14 0.67 9.97
CA PRO A 59 -14.59 0.72 10.02
C PRO A 59 -15.16 1.86 9.16
N GLU A 60 -16.40 1.77 8.69
CA GLU A 60 -17.07 2.81 7.90
C GLU A 60 -17.20 4.14 8.65
N SER A 61 -17.28 4.09 9.98
CA SER A 61 -17.27 5.27 10.85
C SER A 61 -15.92 5.97 10.95
N HIS A 62 -14.84 5.40 10.38
CA HIS A 62 -13.51 6.01 10.42
C HIS A 62 -13.48 7.32 9.61
N GLU A 63 -13.22 8.45 10.27
CA GLU A 63 -12.89 9.68 9.57
C GLU A 63 -11.51 9.54 8.92
N PRO A 64 -11.36 9.83 7.61
CA PRO A 64 -10.07 9.71 6.94
C PRO A 64 -9.07 10.65 7.61
N GLN A 65 -8.04 10.08 8.23
CA GLN A 65 -6.91 10.86 8.71
C GLN A 65 -6.18 11.38 7.48
N PHE A 66 -6.34 12.67 7.19
CA PHE A 66 -5.66 13.34 6.08
C PHE A 66 -4.17 12.95 6.07
N ALA A 67 -3.74 12.30 4.98
CA ALA A 67 -2.35 11.98 4.72
C ALA A 67 -1.49 13.25 4.75
N SER A 68 -0.93 13.58 5.92
CA SER A 68 0.08 14.62 6.06
C SER A 68 1.45 14.08 5.67
N THR A 69 1.57 13.58 4.44
CA THR A 69 2.85 13.42 3.77
C THR A 69 2.57 13.34 2.27
N ARG A 70 2.52 14.53 1.67
CA ARG A 70 2.76 14.69 0.25
C ARG A 70 4.00 13.88 -0.15
N ASP A 71 3.93 13.25 -1.30
CA ASP A 71 5.05 12.77 -2.10
C ASP A 71 6.24 13.74 -2.06
N GLU A 72 7.25 13.45 -1.24
CA GLU A 72 8.55 14.13 -1.28
C GLU A 72 9.59 13.35 -2.10
N HIS A 73 9.22 12.21 -2.70
CA HIS A 73 10.15 11.40 -3.50
C HIS A 73 10.22 11.77 -5.00
N GLU A 74 9.54 12.81 -5.46
CA GLU A 74 9.61 13.29 -6.86
C GLU A 74 10.44 14.57 -7.10
N ARG A 75 11.23 15.05 -6.13
CA ARG A 75 12.14 16.18 -6.38
C ARG A 75 13.52 15.99 -5.75
N SER A 76 14.32 15.13 -6.35
CA SER A 76 15.77 15.35 -6.38
C SER A 76 16.21 15.48 -7.83
N PRO A 77 16.40 16.71 -8.36
CA PRO A 77 17.14 16.84 -9.61
C PRO A 77 18.58 16.41 -9.30
N LEU A 78 19.03 15.36 -9.98
CA LEU A 78 20.44 14.97 -10.00
C LEU A 78 21.28 16.25 -10.24
N PRO A 79 22.29 16.56 -9.41
CA PRO A 79 23.19 17.65 -9.74
C PRO A 79 23.85 17.33 -11.08
N SER A 80 23.69 18.26 -12.02
CA SER A 80 24.29 18.18 -13.34
C SER A 80 25.78 17.94 -13.20
N ARG A 81 26.23 16.81 -13.75
CA ARG A 81 27.63 16.50 -13.94
C ARG A 81 28.23 17.57 -14.85
N GLU A 82 28.93 18.54 -14.27
CA GLU A 82 29.77 19.44 -15.06
C GLU A 82 30.91 18.61 -15.67
N VAL A 83 30.92 18.60 -16.99
CA VAL A 83 31.98 18.02 -17.80
C VAL A 83 32.84 19.18 -18.28
N GLY A 84 34.12 19.17 -17.90
CA GLY A 84 35.21 19.81 -18.65
C GLY A 84 36.05 20.81 -17.85
N PRO A 85 37.26 21.16 -18.36
CA PRO A 85 37.90 20.71 -19.60
C PRO A 85 38.94 19.59 -19.42
#